data_AF-A0A522VD49-F1
#
_entry.id   AF-A0A522VD49-F1
#
_cell.length_a   1.000
_cell.length_b   1.000
_cell.length_c   1.000
_cell.angle_alpha   90.00
_cell.angle_beta   90.00
_cell.angle_gamma   90.00
#
_symmetry.space_group_name_H-M   'P 1'
#
loop_
_entity.id
_entity.type
_entity.pdbx_description
1 polymer ?
#
loop_
_entity_poly.entity_id
_entity_poly.type
_entity_poly.pdbx_seq_one_letter_code
_entity_poly.pdbx_strand_id
1 'polypeptide(L)' 'MAALTPLTSFAVPLGGQQLELQEIVHAEGAMPLLRVRIREGRRFTVLDIDPASARHWGEAMVAWAGRQRGG' A
#
# COMPACT_ATOMS: atom_id res chain seq x y z
N MET A 1 5.00 20.62 -6.92
CA MET A 1 5.26 19.25 -7.40
C MET A 1 4.83 18.29 -6.32
N ALA A 2 4.35 17.10 -6.68
CA ALA A 2 3.98 16.11 -5.67
C ALA A 2 5.25 15.58 -4.96
N ALA A 3 5.24 15.53 -3.63
CA ALA A 3 6.29 14.93 -2.82
C ALA A 3 5.98 13.43 -2.60
N LEU A 4 7.00 12.57 -2.75
CA LEU A 4 6.90 11.13 -2.56
C LEU A 4 7.87 10.67 -1.47
N THR A 5 7.36 9.98 -0.46
CA THR A 5 8.18 9.39 0.61
C THR A 5 8.00 7.87 0.60
N PRO A 6 9.05 7.08 0.29
CA PRO A 6 8.95 5.62 0.31
C PRO A 6 8.70 5.08 1.73
N LEU A 7 7.84 4.06 1.85
CA LEU A 7 7.55 3.40 3.13
C LEU A 7 8.05 1.95 3.15
N THR A 8 7.69 1.13 2.16
CA THR A 8 8.16 -0.25 2.06
C THR A 8 8.04 -0.80 0.64
N SER A 9 8.82 -1.83 0.32
CA SER A 9 8.74 -2.60 -0.93
C SER A 9 9.01 -4.07 -0.64
N PHE A 10 8.16 -4.96 -1.18
CA PHE A 10 8.32 -6.39 -1.01
C PHE A 10 7.68 -7.18 -2.16
N ALA A 11 8.19 -8.40 -2.37
CA ALA A 11 7.64 -9.36 -3.32
C ALA A 11 6.64 -10.27 -2.61
N VAL A 12 5.47 -10.51 -3.23
CA VAL A 12 4.55 -11.56 -2.81
C VAL A 12 5.01 -12.89 -3.42
N PRO A 13 5.26 -13.94 -2.61
CA PRO A 13 5.84 -15.20 -3.10
C PRO A 13 4.98 -15.91 -4.15
N LEU A 14 3.66 -15.78 -4.02
CA LEU A 14 2.69 -16.37 -4.94
C LEU A 14 2.30 -15.32 -5.99
N GLY A 15 2.68 -15.54 -7.25
CA GLY A 15 2.30 -14.68 -8.38
C GLY A 15 3.34 -13.64 -8.80
N GLY A 16 4.49 -13.56 -8.13
CA GLY A 16 5.61 -12.69 -8.55
C GLY A 16 5.28 -11.19 -8.55
N GLN A 17 4.26 -10.80 -7.78
CA GLN A 17 3.83 -9.41 -7.66
C GLN A 17 4.80 -8.63 -6.79
N GLN A 18 5.14 -7.42 -7.22
CA GLN A 18 5.92 -6.47 -6.43
C GLN A 18 4.97 -5.41 -5.89
N LEU A 19 4.98 -5.22 -4.56
CA LEU A 19 4.21 -4.19 -3.89
C LEU A 19 5.14 -3.10 -3.38
N GLU A 20 4.75 -1.86 -3.58
CA GLU A 20 5.42 -0.67 -3.01
C GLU A 20 4.37 0.21 -2.33
N LEU A 21 4.70 0.66 -1.12
CA LEU A 21 3.91 1.65 -0.38
C LEU A 21 4.72 2.95 -0.29
N GLN A 22 4.06 4.07 -0.56
CA GLN A 22 4.65 5.40 -0.54
C GLN A 22 3.63 6.38 0.07
N GLU A 23 4.09 7.36 0.82
CA GLU A 23 3.28 8.56 1.06
C GLU A 23 3.38 9.48 -0.15
N ILE A 24 2.26 10.07 -0.58
CA ILE A 24 2.22 11.11 -1.60
C ILE A 24 1.49 12.36 -1.09
N VAL A 25 2.09 13.52 -1.31
CA VAL A 25 1.50 14.84 -1.06
C VAL A 25 1.45 15.60 -2.38
N HIS A 26 0.26 15.75 -2.98
CA HIS A 26 0.09 16.31 -4.34
C HIS A 26 0.40 17.82 -4.43
N ALA A 27 0.17 18.56 -3.35
CA ALA A 27 0.44 19.99 -3.23
C ALA A 27 0.82 20.33 -1.78
N GLU A 28 1.56 21.42 -1.57
CA GLU A 28 1.94 21.88 -0.23
C GLU A 28 0.69 22.16 0.62
N GLY A 29 0.63 21.57 1.82
CA GLY A 29 -0.54 21.64 2.71
C GLY A 29 -1.71 20.73 2.33
N ALA A 30 -1.64 19.96 1.24
CA ALA A 30 -2.64 18.95 0.92
C ALA A 30 -2.55 17.75 1.88
N MET A 31 -3.66 17.03 2.03
CA MET A 31 -3.71 15.80 2.82
C MET A 31 -2.72 14.76 2.25
N PRO A 32 -1.85 14.16 3.08
CA PRO A 32 -1.03 13.04 2.65
C PRO A 32 -1.92 11.83 2.36
N LEU A 33 -1.64 11.16 1.24
CA LEU A 33 -2.29 9.91 0.85
C LEU A 33 -1.28 8.77 0.90
N LEU A 34 -1.77 7.56 1.17
CA LEU A 34 -0.99 6.35 0.97
C LEU A 34 -1.14 5.90 -0.48
N ARG A 35 -0.06 5.99 -1.24
CA ARG A 35 0.05 5.41 -2.58
C ARG A 35 0.48 3.96 -2.49
N VAL A 36 -0.35 3.08 -3.04
CA VAL A 36 -0.05 1.65 -3.20
C VAL A 36 0.19 1.37 -4.67
N ARG A 37 1.32 0.73 -4.96
CA ARG A 37 1.70 0.33 -6.30
C ARG A 37 1.87 -1.18 -6.32
N ILE A 38 1.16 -1.83 -7.24
CA ILE A 38 1.23 -3.28 -7.45
C ILE A 38 1.69 -3.49 -8.88
N ARG A 39 2.81 -4.20 -9.05
CA ARG A 39 3.34 -4.59 -10.35
C ARG A 39 3.26 -6.10 -10.51
N GLU A 40 2.63 -6.53 -11.60
CA GLU A 40 2.54 -7.92 -12.03
C GLU A 40 3.08 -8.04 -13.46
N GLY A 41 4.38 -8.33 -13.58
CA GLY A 41 5.08 -8.33 -14.87
C GLY A 41 5.06 -6.95 -15.54
N ARG A 42 4.22 -6.82 -16.59
CA ARG A 42 3.98 -5.57 -17.34
C ARG A 42 2.73 -4.80 -16.89
N ARG A 43 1.89 -5.38 -16.03
CA ARG A 43 0.68 -4.73 -15.50
C ARG A 43 1.03 -3.95 -14.25
N PHE A 44 0.46 -2.76 -14.14
CA PHE A 44 0.64 -1.87 -13.01
C PHE A 44 -0.72 -1.41 -12.52
N THR A 45 -0.95 -1.53 -11.21
CA THR A 45 -2.07 -0.91 -10.52
C THR A 45 -1.51 0.11 -9.55
N VAL A 46 -2.03 1.34 -9.58
CA VAL A 46 -1.69 2.40 -8.63
C VAL A 46 -2.98 2.92 -8.05
N LEU A 47 -3.08 2.95 -6.73
CA LEU A 47 -4.19 3.56 -6.01
C LEU A 47 -3.64 4.45 -4.91
N ASP A 48 -4.28 5.60 -4.70
CA ASP A 48 -4.02 6.49 -3.59
C ASP A 48 -5.23 6.41 -2.65
N ILE A 49 -4.99 6.14 -1.36
CA ILE A 49 -6.04 6.02 -0.35
C ILE A 49 -5.78 6.99 0.80
N ASP A 50 -6.86 7.51 1.39
CA ASP A 50 -6.79 8.41 2.53
C ASP A 50 -6.41 7.66 3.84
N PRO A 51 -6.02 8.40 4.90
CA PRO A 51 -5.61 7.78 6.16
C PRO A 51 -6.65 6.86 6.82
N ALA A 52 -7.96 7.16 6.70
CA ALA A 52 -9.00 6.34 7.30
C ALA A 52 -9.16 5.02 6.54
N SER A 53 -9.17 5.08 5.20
CA SER A 53 -9.17 3.89 4.33
C SER A 53 -7.93 3.02 4.54
N ALA A 54 -6.74 3.63 4.65
CA ALA A 54 -5.48 2.92 4.92
C ALA A 54 -5.51 2.18 6.26
N ARG A 55 -6.01 2.84 7.31
CA ARG A 55 -6.17 2.23 8.63
C ARG A 55 -7.10 1.02 8.58
N HIS A 56 -8.28 1.20 7.99
CA HIS A 56 -9.26 0.12 7.88
C HIS A 56 -8.68 -1.10 7.15
N TRP A 57 -7.97 -0.87 6.04
CA TRP A 57 -7.34 -1.94 5.27
C TRP A 57 -6.25 -2.67 6.06
N GLY A 58 -5.37 -1.92 6.73
CA GLY A 58 -4.30 -2.49 7.54
C GLY A 58 -4.81 -3.33 8.72
N GLU A 59 -5.83 -2.84 9.43
CA GLU A 59 -6.48 -3.57 10.52
C GLU A 59 -7.08 -4.90 10.02
N ALA A 60 -7.74 -4.90 8.85
CA ALA A 60 -8.29 -6.11 8.25
C ALA A 60 -7.20 -7.15 7.87
N MET A 61 -6.08 -6.69 7.31
CA MET A 61 -4.93 -7.56 6.97
C MET A 61 -4.33 -8.23 8.21
N VAL A 62 -4.09 -7.44 9.27
CA VAL A 62 -3.53 -7.96 10.54
C VAL A 62 -4.50 -8.95 11.17
N ALA A 63 -5.79 -8.62 11.21
CA ALA A 63 -6.82 -9.51 11.75
C ALA A 63 -6.89 -10.84 10.98
N TRP A 64 -6.75 -10.83 9.65
CA TRP A 64 -6.70 -12.05 8.84
C TRP A 64 -5.45 -12.89 9.13
N ALA A 65 -4.27 -12.26 9.21
CA ALA A 65 -3.01 -12.93 9.50
C ALA A 65 -3.01 -13.59 10.89
N GLY A 66 -3.66 -12.95 11.88
CA GLY A 66 -3.85 -13.51 13.22
C GLY A 66 -4.62 -14.83 13.23
N ARG A 67 -5.64 -14.98 12.36
CA ARG A 67 -6.43 -16.22 12.27
C ARG A 67 -5.65 -17.41 11.70
N GLN A 68 -4.61 -17.16 10.89
CA GLN A 68 -3.84 -18.24 10.26
C GLN A 68 -2.92 -18.97 11.25
N ARG A 69 -2.61 -18.34 12.39
CA ARG A 69 -1.75 -18.93 13.43
C ARG A 69 -2.48 -19.92 14.34
N GLY A 70 -3.79 -20.09 14.19
CA GLY A 70 -4.63 -20.96 15.00
C GLY A 70 -5.21 -22.18 14.27
N GLY A 71 -4.60 -22.59 13.14
CA GLY A 71 -4.96 -23.79 12.37
C GLY A 71 -3.84 -24.81 12.35
#